data_AF-A0A3D5X0B6-F1
#
_entry.id   AF-A0A3D5X0B6-F1
#
_cell.length_a   1.000
_cell.length_b   1.000
_cell.length_c   1.000
_cell.angle_alpha   90.00
_cell.angle_beta   90.00
_cell.angle_gamma   90.00
#
_symmetry.space_group_name_H-M   'P 1'
#
loop_
_entity.id
_entity.type
_entity.pdbx_description
1 polymer ?
#
loop_
_entity_poly.entity_id
_entity_poly.type
_entity_poly.pdbx_seq_one_letter_code
_entity_poly.pdbx_strand_id
1 'polypeptide(L)'
;MNLLKTALTFDDVLLVPAHSTTMPKEVSLKTQLTKNITLNTPILSAAMDTVTEARLAIAIAQEGGIGIIHKNMSVEQQANEVRDVKRFESGIIKDPISISPKATIKDIFEMQQRHNISALPVVDGNTIVGLVTGRDVRFETRLDEVVENVMTPQDKLITVAEGTNMADVRALLQQHRIERVIITNDQFDLLGMITVRDIQKSSDFPNACKDDAEQLRVGAAVGVAAGTGERIDALVEAGVDVIVIDTAHGHSQGVLDRVTKTKAKHPNLNIIAGNIATGAAALDLVKAGADCVKVGIGPGSICTTRIVAGVGVPQITAISDVADALKGTGIPLIADGGIRYSGDISKAFAAGAYCVMLGSMLAGTEESPGEVELYQGRSYKSYR
;
A
#
# COMPACT_ATOMS: atom_id res chain seq x y z
N MET A 1 -14.26 27.68 29.25
CA MET A 1 -14.38 27.59 27.78
C MET A 1 -13.73 28.83 27.20
N ASN A 2 -12.61 28.72 26.50
CA ASN A 2 -11.96 29.87 25.86
C ASN A 2 -12.42 29.95 24.42
N LEU A 3 -13.00 31.09 24.01
CA LEU A 3 -13.31 31.37 22.62
C LEU A 3 -11.99 31.67 21.90
N LEU A 4 -11.52 30.75 21.07
CA LEU A 4 -10.23 30.90 20.38
C LEU A 4 -10.38 31.71 19.09
N LYS A 5 -11.29 31.29 18.20
CA LYS A 5 -11.57 31.93 16.90
C LYS A 5 -12.79 31.33 16.21
N THR A 6 -13.27 31.99 15.16
CA THR A 6 -14.18 31.40 14.17
C THR A 6 -13.43 30.37 13.33
N ALA A 7 -14.08 29.24 13.04
CA ALA A 7 -13.53 28.15 12.25
C ALA A 7 -14.52 27.74 11.16
N LEU A 8 -13.98 27.28 10.03
CA LEU A 8 -14.71 26.95 8.80
C LEU A 8 -14.47 25.50 8.39
N THR A 9 -15.45 24.89 7.75
CA THR A 9 -15.38 23.58 7.10
C THR A 9 -15.53 23.71 5.58
N PHE A 10 -15.54 22.59 4.86
CA PHE A 10 -15.58 22.56 3.39
C PHE A 10 -16.77 23.32 2.79
N ASP A 11 -17.97 23.20 3.38
CA ASP A 11 -19.19 23.81 2.85
C ASP A 11 -19.24 25.33 3.04
N ASP A 12 -18.42 25.89 3.93
CA ASP A 12 -18.42 27.32 4.24
C ASP A 12 -17.66 28.15 3.18
N VAL A 13 -16.92 27.51 2.27
CA VAL A 13 -15.98 28.17 1.36
C VAL A 13 -16.08 27.65 -0.08
N LEU A 14 -15.71 28.52 -1.03
CA LEU A 14 -15.51 28.20 -2.45
C LEU A 14 -14.14 28.73 -2.90
N LEU A 15 -13.55 28.06 -3.88
CA LEU A 15 -12.32 28.54 -4.52
C LEU A 15 -12.67 29.57 -5.61
N VAL A 16 -11.98 30.70 -5.60
CA VAL A 16 -12.17 31.76 -6.59
C VAL A 16 -11.40 31.38 -7.87
N PRO A 17 -12.05 31.33 -9.04
CA PRO A 17 -11.36 31.09 -10.30
C PRO A 17 -10.30 32.18 -10.57
N ALA A 18 -9.14 31.77 -11.07
CA ALA A 18 -8.06 32.67 -11.47
C ALA A 18 -7.66 32.39 -12.93
N HIS A 19 -6.96 33.33 -13.55
CA HIS A 19 -6.42 33.16 -14.90
C HIS A 19 -5.50 31.93 -14.95
N SER A 20 -5.76 31.00 -15.87
CA SER A 20 -4.95 29.80 -16.09
C SER A 20 -4.63 29.66 -17.58
N THR A 21 -3.37 29.34 -17.88
CA THR A 21 -2.91 28.95 -19.22
C THR A 21 -2.72 27.44 -19.35
N THR A 22 -2.95 26.68 -18.26
CA THR A 22 -2.74 25.24 -18.19
C THR A 22 -4.06 24.51 -18.36
N MET A 23 -4.08 23.50 -19.24
CA MET A 23 -5.27 22.66 -19.42
C MET A 23 -5.38 21.63 -18.29
N PRO A 24 -6.59 21.24 -17.84
CA PRO A 24 -6.74 20.26 -16.75
C PRO A 24 -5.98 18.95 -16.95
N LYS A 25 -5.90 18.45 -18.20
CA LYS A 25 -5.17 17.21 -18.56
C LYS A 25 -3.65 17.32 -18.42
N GLU A 26 -3.11 18.54 -18.32
CA GLU A 26 -1.67 18.83 -18.22
C GLU A 26 -1.24 19.07 -16.76
N VAL A 27 -2.20 19.10 -15.82
CA VAL A 27 -1.92 19.31 -14.40
C VAL A 27 -1.27 18.06 -13.83
N SER A 28 -0.13 18.25 -13.14
CA SER A 28 0.50 17.17 -12.38
C SER A 28 -0.21 17.00 -11.03
N LEU A 29 -0.59 15.78 -10.73
CA LEU A 29 -1.14 15.38 -9.41
C LEU A 29 -0.06 14.82 -8.48
N LYS A 30 1.22 14.86 -8.88
CA LYS A 30 2.33 14.37 -8.08
C LYS A 30 2.46 15.17 -6.79
N THR A 31 2.66 14.50 -5.67
CA THR A 31 2.74 15.14 -4.35
C THR A 31 3.72 14.42 -3.43
N GLN A 32 4.26 15.14 -2.45
CA GLN A 32 5.12 14.56 -1.42
C GLN A 32 4.26 14.07 -0.25
N LEU A 33 4.34 12.77 0.06
CA LEU A 33 3.78 12.23 1.29
C LEU A 33 4.76 12.39 2.45
N THR A 34 6.03 12.08 2.22
CA THR A 34 7.14 12.35 3.13
C THR A 34 8.31 12.90 2.33
N LYS A 35 9.45 13.15 2.98
CA LYS A 35 10.69 13.50 2.28
C LYS A 35 11.12 12.44 1.25
N ASN A 36 10.88 11.16 1.55
CA ASN A 36 11.38 10.03 0.76
C ASN A 36 10.29 9.34 -0.09
N ILE A 37 9.03 9.75 0.07
CA ILE A 37 7.90 9.13 -0.64
C ILE A 37 7.15 10.21 -1.43
N THR A 38 7.20 10.08 -2.75
CA THR A 38 6.37 10.82 -3.70
C THR A 38 5.22 9.93 -4.17
N LEU A 39 4.00 10.46 -4.17
CA LEU A 39 2.84 9.82 -4.77
C LEU A 39 2.59 10.42 -6.16
N ASN A 40 2.05 9.61 -7.08
CA ASN A 40 1.62 10.08 -8.39
C ASN A 40 0.21 10.68 -8.35
N THR A 41 -0.60 10.28 -7.36
CA THR A 41 -1.89 10.90 -7.03
C THR A 41 -1.98 11.18 -5.53
N PRO A 42 -2.60 12.29 -5.10
CA PRO A 42 -2.57 12.76 -3.71
C PRO A 42 -3.61 12.06 -2.82
N ILE A 43 -3.78 10.75 -2.98
CA ILE A 43 -4.85 9.96 -2.37
C ILE A 43 -4.25 8.84 -1.50
N LEU A 44 -4.73 8.78 -0.25
CA LEU A 44 -4.51 7.68 0.67
C LEU A 44 -5.84 7.00 0.99
N SER A 45 -5.85 5.66 1.06
CA SER A 45 -7.00 4.95 1.65
C SER A 45 -6.87 4.84 3.17
N ALA A 46 -7.97 5.05 3.88
CA ALA A 46 -7.98 5.11 5.34
C ALA A 46 -7.70 3.75 5.98
N ALA A 47 -7.01 3.77 7.13
CA ALA A 47 -6.65 2.59 7.91
C ALA A 47 -7.81 2.00 8.72
N MET A 48 -8.89 1.65 8.03
CA MET A 48 -10.13 1.11 8.59
C MET A 48 -10.36 -0.31 8.08
N ASP A 49 -10.94 -1.16 8.93
CA ASP A 49 -11.17 -2.58 8.63
C ASP A 49 -12.24 -2.84 7.57
N THR A 50 -13.02 -1.83 7.24
CA THR A 50 -14.01 -1.83 6.15
C THR A 50 -13.52 -1.08 4.91
N VAL A 51 -12.24 -0.67 4.90
CA VAL A 51 -11.67 0.11 3.79
C VAL A 51 -10.41 -0.55 3.24
N THR A 52 -9.36 -0.72 4.03
CA THR A 52 -8.03 -1.04 3.46
C THR A 52 -7.40 -2.31 4.02
N GLU A 53 -7.51 -3.38 3.23
CA GLU A 53 -6.63 -4.55 3.23
C GLU A 53 -5.82 -4.58 1.92
N ALA A 54 -5.06 -5.65 1.64
CA ALA A 54 -4.14 -5.74 0.50
C ALA A 54 -4.83 -5.43 -0.83
N ARG A 55 -6.06 -5.91 -1.05
CA ARG A 55 -6.81 -5.69 -2.31
C ARG A 55 -6.98 -4.21 -2.64
N LEU A 56 -7.52 -3.41 -1.72
CA LEU A 56 -7.67 -1.97 -1.94
C LEU A 56 -6.31 -1.28 -1.94
N ALA A 57 -5.36 -1.70 -1.09
CA ALA A 57 -4.04 -1.08 -1.07
C ALA A 57 -3.29 -1.25 -2.40
N ILE A 58 -3.39 -2.41 -3.03
CA ILE A 58 -2.88 -2.69 -4.38
C ILE A 58 -3.54 -1.76 -5.40
N ALA A 59 -4.87 -1.71 -5.45
CA ALA A 59 -5.59 -0.90 -6.42
C ALA A 59 -5.26 0.60 -6.30
N ILE A 60 -5.19 1.11 -5.07
CA ILE A 60 -4.82 2.50 -4.81
C ILE A 60 -3.37 2.78 -5.20
N ALA A 61 -2.44 1.85 -4.92
CA ALA A 61 -1.05 1.99 -5.33
C ALA A 61 -0.90 1.95 -6.86
N GLN A 62 -1.64 1.08 -7.56
CA GLN A 62 -1.67 1.02 -9.03
C GLN A 62 -2.17 2.34 -9.66
N GLU A 63 -3.15 2.99 -9.03
CA GLU A 63 -3.64 4.33 -9.43
C GLU A 63 -2.76 5.50 -8.94
N GLY A 64 -1.60 5.19 -8.35
CA GLY A 64 -0.59 6.18 -7.98
C GLY A 64 -0.71 6.78 -6.59
N GLY A 65 -1.68 6.32 -5.80
CA GLY A 65 -1.83 6.68 -4.39
C GLY A 65 -1.06 5.72 -3.48
N ILE A 66 -1.48 5.61 -2.21
CA ILE A 66 -0.99 4.57 -1.30
C ILE A 66 -2.08 4.10 -0.33
N GLY A 67 -2.20 2.79 -0.12
CA GLY A 67 -3.11 2.23 0.87
C GLY A 67 -2.48 2.08 2.24
N ILE A 68 -3.23 2.36 3.31
CA ILE A 68 -2.80 2.14 4.69
C ILE A 68 -3.55 0.95 5.31
N ILE A 69 -2.86 -0.18 5.49
CA ILE A 69 -3.44 -1.39 6.11
C ILE A 69 -3.84 -1.11 7.56
N HIS A 70 -5.09 -1.43 7.93
CA HIS A 70 -5.59 -1.22 9.28
C HIS A 70 -4.91 -2.15 10.32
N LYS A 71 -5.04 -1.79 11.60
CA LYS A 71 -4.44 -2.53 12.73
C LYS A 71 -5.37 -3.50 13.45
N ASN A 72 -6.62 -3.61 13.00
CA ASN A 72 -7.66 -4.45 13.62
C ASN A 72 -7.52 -5.93 13.21
N MET A 73 -6.33 -6.50 13.42
CA MET A 73 -5.97 -7.89 13.12
C MET A 73 -4.69 -8.27 13.89
N SER A 74 -4.27 -9.54 13.83
CA SER A 74 -3.01 -9.97 14.48
C SER A 74 -1.78 -9.26 13.88
N VAL A 75 -0.62 -9.37 14.54
CA VAL A 75 0.63 -8.82 14.00
C VAL A 75 1.01 -9.56 12.72
N GLU A 76 0.92 -10.89 12.73
CA GLU A 76 1.26 -11.73 11.58
C GLU A 76 0.32 -11.48 10.40
N GLN A 77 -0.98 -11.34 10.66
CA GLN A 77 -1.97 -11.03 9.62
C GLN A 77 -1.66 -9.70 8.94
N GLN A 78 -1.39 -8.64 9.71
CA GLN A 78 -1.07 -7.34 9.14
C GLN A 78 0.23 -7.37 8.31
N ALA A 79 1.23 -8.12 8.77
CA ALA A 79 2.47 -8.33 8.03
C ALA A 79 2.26 -9.16 6.74
N ASN A 80 1.31 -10.12 6.74
CA ASN A 80 0.92 -10.84 5.53
C ASN A 80 0.28 -9.89 4.51
N GLU A 81 -0.67 -9.05 4.93
CA GLU A 81 -1.30 -8.06 4.04
C GLU A 81 -0.27 -7.14 3.38
N VAL A 82 0.71 -6.65 4.15
CA VAL A 82 1.84 -5.87 3.61
C VAL A 82 2.62 -6.69 2.58
N ARG A 83 3.01 -7.93 2.91
CA ARG A 83 3.73 -8.81 1.98
C ARG A 83 2.96 -9.07 0.69
N ASP A 84 1.65 -9.22 0.76
CA ASP A 84 0.81 -9.44 -0.40
C ASP A 84 0.82 -8.23 -1.34
N VAL A 85 0.80 -7.00 -0.80
CA VAL A 85 0.96 -5.78 -1.61
C VAL A 85 2.35 -5.71 -2.24
N LYS A 86 3.42 -5.92 -1.44
CA LYS A 86 4.81 -5.84 -1.94
C LYS A 86 5.12 -6.88 -3.02
N ARG A 87 4.46 -8.05 -2.97
CA ARG A 87 4.65 -9.16 -3.93
C ARG A 87 3.72 -9.09 -5.15
N PHE A 88 2.73 -8.20 -5.16
CA PHE A 88 1.72 -8.19 -6.23
C PHE A 88 2.26 -7.81 -7.61
N GLU A 89 3.22 -6.88 -7.63
CA GLU A 89 3.74 -6.26 -8.86
C GLU A 89 5.26 -6.06 -8.83
N SER A 90 5.96 -6.89 -8.06
CA SER A 90 7.40 -7.01 -8.24
C SER A 90 7.61 -7.61 -9.63
N GLY A 91 8.04 -6.82 -10.61
CA GLY A 91 8.36 -7.32 -11.97
C GLY A 91 9.29 -8.54 -11.98
N ILE A 92 9.90 -8.85 -10.84
CA ILE A 92 10.61 -10.07 -10.47
C ILE A 92 9.96 -10.68 -9.21
N ILE A 93 9.47 -11.91 -9.30
CA ILE A 93 9.07 -12.73 -8.15
C ILE A 93 10.34 -13.25 -7.46
N LYS A 94 10.67 -12.68 -6.30
CA LYS A 94 11.74 -13.17 -5.42
C LYS A 94 11.24 -14.36 -4.60
N ASP A 95 12.10 -15.36 -4.42
CA ASP A 95 11.78 -16.61 -3.72
C ASP A 95 10.48 -17.29 -4.22
N PRO A 96 10.38 -17.60 -5.52
CA PRO A 96 9.18 -18.22 -6.07
C PRO A 96 8.94 -19.58 -5.41
N ILE A 97 7.66 -19.85 -5.10
CA ILE A 97 7.24 -21.14 -4.56
C ILE A 97 7.68 -22.22 -5.56
N SER A 98 8.47 -23.17 -5.07
CA SER A 98 9.12 -24.19 -5.87
C SER A 98 8.72 -25.60 -5.41
N ILE A 99 9.02 -26.61 -6.21
CA ILE A 99 8.68 -28.02 -5.94
C ILE A 99 9.88 -28.93 -6.17
N SER A 100 9.94 -30.05 -5.44
CA SER A 100 10.99 -31.06 -5.63
C SER A 100 10.76 -31.86 -6.92
N PRO A 101 11.82 -32.29 -7.65
CA PRO A 101 11.68 -33.19 -8.79
C PRO A 101 11.05 -34.55 -8.43
N LYS A 102 11.17 -34.95 -7.15
CA LYS A 102 10.64 -36.22 -6.62
C LYS A 102 9.20 -36.12 -6.11
N ALA A 103 8.62 -34.92 -6.11
CA ALA A 103 7.21 -34.76 -5.77
C ALA A 103 6.31 -35.39 -6.84
N THR A 104 5.04 -35.54 -6.52
CA THR A 104 4.04 -36.11 -7.44
C THR A 104 3.27 -35.01 -8.17
N ILE A 105 2.58 -35.38 -9.24
CA ILE A 105 1.67 -34.46 -9.96
C ILE A 105 0.50 -34.02 -9.07
N LYS A 106 0.07 -34.87 -8.14
CA LYS A 106 -0.91 -34.49 -7.12
C LYS A 106 -0.43 -33.30 -6.28
N ASP A 107 0.84 -33.30 -5.86
CA ASP A 107 1.41 -32.21 -5.07
C ASP A 107 1.41 -30.88 -5.86
N ILE A 108 1.65 -30.94 -7.17
CA ILE A 108 1.52 -29.77 -8.06
C ILE A 108 0.12 -29.18 -7.96
N PHE A 109 -0.93 -29.99 -8.12
CA PHE A 109 -2.31 -29.50 -8.09
C PHE A 109 -2.66 -28.89 -6.73
N GLU A 110 -2.26 -29.52 -5.64
CA GLU A 110 -2.48 -29.00 -4.29
C GLU A 110 -1.78 -27.64 -4.09
N MET A 111 -0.53 -27.51 -4.54
CA MET A 111 0.20 -26.25 -4.46
C MET A 111 -0.39 -25.16 -5.35
N GLN A 112 -0.76 -25.50 -6.59
CA GLN A 112 -1.39 -24.57 -7.54
C GLN A 112 -2.71 -24.02 -7.00
N GLN A 113 -3.54 -24.89 -6.42
CA GLN A 113 -4.82 -24.50 -5.83
C GLN A 113 -4.64 -23.69 -4.55
N ARG A 114 -3.73 -24.11 -3.66
CA ARG A 114 -3.48 -23.46 -2.38
C ARG A 114 -2.87 -22.07 -2.52
N HIS A 115 -1.98 -21.89 -3.50
CA HIS A 115 -1.25 -20.64 -3.70
C HIS A 115 -1.75 -19.83 -4.90
N ASN A 116 -2.74 -20.32 -5.63
CA ASN A 116 -3.28 -19.70 -6.85
C ASN A 116 -2.18 -19.35 -7.88
N ILE A 117 -1.22 -20.26 -8.05
CA ILE A 117 -0.08 -20.14 -8.96
C ILE A 117 -0.23 -21.09 -10.13
N SER A 118 0.23 -20.67 -11.31
CA SER A 118 0.07 -21.44 -12.54
C SER A 118 1.35 -22.14 -13.01
N ALA A 119 2.47 -21.95 -12.30
CA ALA A 119 3.75 -22.56 -12.61
C ALA A 119 4.60 -22.68 -11.35
N LEU A 120 5.43 -23.72 -11.30
CA LEU A 120 6.33 -24.05 -10.20
C LEU A 120 7.72 -24.32 -10.77
N PRO A 121 8.74 -23.54 -10.38
CA PRO A 121 10.13 -23.91 -10.58
C PRO A 121 10.41 -25.25 -9.86
N VAL A 122 11.10 -26.16 -10.54
CA VAL A 122 11.49 -27.46 -9.96
C VAL A 122 12.93 -27.38 -9.51
N VAL A 123 13.17 -27.57 -8.21
CA VAL A 123 14.50 -27.40 -7.60
C VAL A 123 14.96 -28.67 -6.88
N ASP A 124 16.23 -29.00 -7.06
CA ASP A 124 16.93 -30.01 -6.25
C ASP A 124 17.96 -29.30 -5.35
N GLY A 125 17.66 -29.22 -4.05
CA GLY A 125 18.35 -28.29 -3.16
C GLY A 125 18.04 -26.83 -3.57
N ASN A 126 19.06 -26.09 -3.98
CA ASN A 126 18.92 -24.71 -4.48
C ASN A 126 18.94 -24.61 -6.01
N THR A 127 19.40 -25.65 -6.70
CA THR A 127 19.61 -25.62 -8.14
C THR A 127 18.31 -25.84 -8.89
N ILE A 128 18.01 -24.98 -9.86
CA ILE A 128 16.85 -25.14 -10.74
C ILE A 128 17.11 -26.30 -11.71
N VAL A 129 16.27 -27.33 -11.69
CA VAL A 129 16.37 -28.51 -12.56
C VAL A 129 15.25 -28.59 -13.60
N GLY A 130 14.21 -27.77 -13.46
CA GLY A 130 13.14 -27.69 -14.44
C GLY A 130 12.06 -26.66 -14.11
N LEU A 131 11.02 -26.63 -14.93
CA LEU A 131 9.83 -25.81 -14.73
C LEU A 131 8.60 -26.64 -15.08
N VAL A 132 7.59 -26.62 -14.22
CA VAL A 132 6.29 -27.23 -14.51
C VAL A 132 5.19 -26.18 -14.49
N THR A 133 4.32 -26.20 -15.49
CA THR A 133 3.22 -25.25 -15.65
C THR A 133 1.88 -25.98 -15.61
N GLY A 134 0.81 -25.23 -15.34
CA GLY A 134 -0.56 -25.75 -15.44
C GLY A 134 -0.99 -26.14 -16.85
N ARG A 135 -0.14 -26.00 -17.88
CA ARG A 135 -0.37 -26.59 -19.21
C ARG A 135 0.17 -28.02 -19.29
N ASP A 136 1.29 -28.30 -18.62
CA ASP A 136 1.98 -29.59 -18.68
C ASP A 136 1.19 -30.68 -17.95
N VAL A 137 0.52 -30.31 -16.85
CA VAL A 137 -0.26 -31.25 -16.02
C VAL A 137 -1.78 -31.22 -16.26
N ARG A 138 -2.29 -30.30 -17.11
CA ARG A 138 -3.74 -30.01 -17.22
C ARG A 138 -4.63 -31.22 -17.50
N PHE A 139 -4.13 -32.15 -18.31
CA PHE A 139 -4.85 -33.35 -18.75
C PHE A 139 -4.17 -34.63 -18.28
N GLU A 140 -3.25 -34.51 -17.32
CA GLU A 140 -2.52 -35.65 -16.82
C GLU A 140 -3.41 -36.45 -15.86
N THR A 141 -3.44 -37.76 -16.06
CA THR A 141 -4.28 -38.68 -15.27
C THR A 141 -3.46 -39.50 -14.29
N ARG A 142 -2.13 -39.54 -14.48
CA ARG A 142 -1.18 -40.25 -13.61
C ARG A 142 -0.75 -39.36 -12.45
N LEU A 143 -1.63 -39.22 -11.45
CA LEU A 143 -1.41 -38.33 -10.31
C LEU A 143 -0.19 -38.70 -9.46
N ASP A 144 0.19 -39.99 -9.46
CA ASP A 144 1.33 -40.52 -8.69
C ASP A 144 2.66 -40.45 -9.46
N GLU A 145 2.65 -39.98 -10.71
CA GLU A 145 3.88 -39.79 -11.49
C GLU A 145 4.74 -38.66 -10.90
N VAL A 146 6.06 -38.79 -11.02
CA VAL A 146 7.00 -37.80 -10.48
C VAL A 146 7.16 -36.58 -11.38
N VAL A 147 7.37 -35.41 -10.78
CA VAL A 147 7.50 -34.13 -11.48
C VAL A 147 8.61 -34.14 -12.54
N GLU A 148 9.74 -34.79 -12.26
CA GLU A 148 10.88 -34.86 -13.19
C GLU A 148 10.52 -35.45 -14.56
N ASN A 149 9.50 -36.31 -14.64
CA ASN A 149 9.09 -36.97 -15.88
C ASN A 149 8.16 -36.11 -16.75
N VAL A 150 7.61 -35.03 -16.20
CA VAL A 150 6.63 -34.16 -16.89
C VAL A 150 7.08 -32.70 -17.01
N MET A 151 8.10 -32.29 -16.26
CA MET A 151 8.62 -30.92 -16.29
C MET A 151 9.34 -30.59 -17.61
N THR A 152 9.43 -29.30 -17.92
CA THR A 152 10.43 -28.82 -18.87
C THR A 152 11.82 -28.92 -18.22
N PRO A 153 12.78 -29.67 -18.78
CA PRO A 153 14.09 -29.90 -18.17
C PRO A 153 14.97 -28.65 -18.22
N GLN A 154 15.98 -28.60 -17.33
CA GLN A 154 16.90 -27.48 -17.13
C GLN A 154 17.52 -26.95 -18.43
N ASP A 155 17.93 -27.84 -19.35
CA ASP A 155 18.60 -27.51 -20.62
C ASP A 155 17.69 -26.74 -21.60
N LYS A 156 16.38 -26.79 -21.39
CA LYS A 156 15.38 -26.09 -22.18
C LYS A 156 14.82 -24.85 -21.50
N LEU A 157 15.24 -24.57 -20.26
CA LEU A 157 14.81 -23.37 -19.56
C LEU A 157 15.48 -22.14 -20.17
N ILE A 158 14.69 -21.09 -20.34
CA ILE A 158 15.21 -19.77 -20.64
C ILE A 158 15.44 -19.07 -19.31
N THR A 159 16.71 -18.82 -19.01
CA THR A 159 17.17 -18.16 -17.79
C THR A 159 17.83 -16.82 -18.10
N VAL A 160 17.88 -15.94 -17.10
CA VAL A 160 18.65 -14.69 -17.13
C VAL A 160 19.43 -14.53 -15.83
N ALA A 161 20.53 -13.79 -15.89
CA ALA A 161 21.27 -13.42 -14.69
C ALA A 161 20.50 -12.36 -13.88
N GLU A 162 20.74 -12.32 -12.57
CA GLU A 162 20.24 -11.23 -11.73
C GLU A 162 20.74 -9.87 -12.25
N GLY A 163 19.86 -8.86 -12.24
CA GLY A 163 20.17 -7.53 -12.75
C GLY A 163 20.04 -7.35 -14.28
N THR A 164 19.61 -8.39 -15.01
CA THR A 164 19.30 -8.26 -16.44
C THR A 164 18.23 -7.19 -16.68
N ASN A 165 18.42 -6.35 -17.70
CA ASN A 165 17.51 -5.27 -18.02
C ASN A 165 16.13 -5.81 -18.46
N MET A 166 15.04 -5.21 -17.97
CA MET A 166 13.68 -5.58 -18.33
C MET A 166 13.38 -5.46 -19.84
N ALA A 167 14.11 -4.63 -20.58
CA ALA A 167 14.01 -4.60 -22.04
C ALA A 167 14.47 -5.92 -22.68
N ASP A 168 15.57 -6.48 -22.20
CA ASP A 168 16.13 -7.74 -22.69
C ASP A 168 15.26 -8.92 -22.28
N VAL A 169 14.72 -8.90 -21.05
CA VAL A 169 13.74 -9.90 -20.59
C VAL A 169 12.50 -9.92 -21.48
N ARG A 170 11.95 -8.74 -21.84
CA ARG A 170 10.82 -8.65 -22.77
C ARG A 170 11.15 -9.22 -24.14
N ALA A 171 12.36 -8.98 -24.65
CA ALA A 171 12.83 -9.54 -25.91
C ALA A 171 12.91 -11.08 -25.86
N LEU A 172 13.43 -11.65 -24.77
CA LEU A 172 13.48 -13.11 -24.57
C LEU A 172 12.09 -13.74 -24.51
N LEU A 173 11.17 -13.16 -23.74
CA LEU A 173 9.77 -13.61 -23.65
C LEU A 173 9.11 -13.64 -25.04
N GLN A 174 9.32 -12.59 -25.85
CA GLN A 174 8.78 -12.49 -27.20
C GLN A 174 9.44 -13.48 -28.17
N GLN A 175 10.78 -13.56 -28.15
CA GLN A 175 11.57 -14.42 -29.03
C GLN A 175 11.22 -15.90 -28.83
N HIS A 176 11.17 -16.34 -27.58
CA HIS A 176 10.89 -17.74 -27.23
C HIS A 176 9.39 -18.04 -27.10
N ARG A 177 8.53 -17.01 -27.17
CA ARG A 177 7.06 -17.13 -27.01
C ARG A 177 6.66 -17.82 -25.71
N ILE A 178 7.41 -17.53 -24.67
CA ILE A 178 7.20 -18.05 -23.32
C ILE A 178 6.59 -16.96 -22.43
N GLU A 179 5.92 -17.38 -21.37
CA GLU A 179 5.27 -16.46 -20.44
C GLU A 179 6.13 -16.13 -19.22
N ARG A 180 7.27 -16.81 -19.05
CA ARG A 180 8.07 -16.77 -17.83
C ARG A 180 9.55 -16.89 -18.15
N VAL A 181 10.39 -16.20 -17.40
CA VAL A 181 11.87 -16.33 -17.43
C VAL A 181 12.35 -16.57 -16.00
N ILE A 182 13.28 -17.50 -15.82
CA ILE A 182 13.85 -17.82 -14.50
C ILE A 182 15.13 -16.99 -14.29
N ILE A 183 15.32 -16.48 -13.09
CA ILE A 183 16.54 -15.75 -12.71
C ILE A 183 17.45 -16.71 -11.95
N THR A 184 18.70 -16.83 -12.41
CA THR A 184 19.70 -17.73 -11.82
C THR A 184 21.04 -17.03 -11.58
N ASN A 185 21.84 -17.56 -10.65
CA ASN A 185 23.27 -17.24 -10.55
C ASN A 185 24.12 -18.15 -11.45
N ASP A 186 25.45 -18.01 -11.39
CA ASP A 186 26.41 -18.84 -12.13
C ASP A 186 26.36 -20.34 -11.74
N GLN A 187 25.83 -20.67 -10.56
CA GLN A 187 25.65 -22.04 -10.07
C GLN A 187 24.28 -22.64 -10.46
N PHE A 188 23.47 -21.92 -11.25
CA PHE A 188 22.09 -22.29 -11.58
C PHE A 188 21.16 -22.39 -10.35
N ASP A 189 21.46 -21.67 -9.27
CA ASP A 189 20.52 -21.55 -8.17
C ASP A 189 19.34 -20.66 -8.56
N LEU A 190 18.15 -21.01 -8.09
CA LEU A 190 16.93 -20.23 -8.30
C LEU A 190 16.96 -18.94 -7.47
N LEU A 191 17.11 -17.79 -8.12
CA LEU A 191 17.06 -16.48 -7.47
C LEU A 191 15.69 -15.80 -7.60
N GLY A 192 14.94 -16.11 -8.67
CA GLY A 192 13.65 -15.49 -8.92
C GLY A 192 12.99 -15.92 -10.22
N MET A 193 11.85 -15.33 -10.54
CA MET A 193 11.12 -15.57 -11.79
C MET A 193 10.41 -14.29 -12.25
N ILE A 194 10.42 -14.03 -13.55
CA ILE A 194 9.69 -12.92 -14.18
C ILE A 194 8.53 -13.50 -14.99
N THR A 195 7.34 -12.90 -14.93
CA THR A 195 6.18 -13.35 -15.72
C THR A 195 5.66 -12.25 -16.66
N VAL A 196 5.09 -12.64 -17.80
CA VAL A 196 4.42 -11.72 -18.73
C VAL A 196 3.28 -10.98 -18.04
N ARG A 197 2.57 -11.64 -17.12
CA ARG A 197 1.46 -11.03 -16.37
C ARG A 197 1.95 -9.82 -15.55
N ASP A 198 3.10 -9.94 -14.88
CA ASP A 198 3.65 -8.85 -14.08
C ASP A 198 4.16 -7.69 -14.96
N ILE A 199 4.69 -8.02 -16.14
CA ILE A 199 5.08 -7.01 -17.15
C ILE A 199 3.85 -6.26 -17.70
N GLN A 200 2.75 -6.96 -17.98
CA GLN A 200 1.50 -6.37 -18.47
C GLN A 200 0.87 -5.43 -17.46
N LYS A 201 0.78 -5.85 -16.20
CA LYS A 201 0.26 -5.01 -15.11
C LYS A 201 0.99 -3.65 -15.04
N SER A 202 2.32 -3.65 -15.18
CA SER A 202 3.10 -2.41 -15.19
C SER A 202 2.80 -1.50 -16.40
N SER A 203 2.26 -2.04 -17.50
CA SER A 203 1.83 -1.24 -18.67
C SER A 203 0.41 -0.71 -18.49
N ASP A 204 -0.47 -1.46 -17.82
CA ASP A 204 -1.85 -1.06 -17.57
C ASP A 204 -1.93 0.08 -16.55
N PHE A 205 -0.97 0.16 -15.63
CA PHE A 205 -0.92 1.16 -14.56
C PHE A 205 0.37 2.01 -14.62
N PRO A 206 0.50 2.92 -15.61
CA PRO A 206 1.70 3.73 -15.80
C PRO A 206 1.97 4.74 -14.67
N ASN A 207 0.94 5.05 -13.86
CA ASN A 207 1.04 5.96 -12.72
C ASN A 207 1.23 5.22 -11.40
N ALA A 208 1.48 3.90 -11.40
CA ALA A 208 1.63 3.12 -10.18
C ALA A 208 2.68 3.73 -9.23
N CYS A 209 2.34 3.77 -7.94
CA CYS A 209 3.20 4.23 -6.87
C CYS A 209 4.09 3.08 -6.42
N LYS A 210 5.34 3.09 -6.90
CA LYS A 210 6.32 2.03 -6.65
C LYS A 210 7.52 2.53 -5.83
N ASP A 211 8.19 1.60 -5.18
CA ASP A 211 9.47 1.83 -4.54
C ASP A 211 10.65 1.61 -5.50
N ASP A 212 11.86 1.80 -4.99
CA ASP A 212 13.09 1.67 -5.78
C ASP A 212 13.35 0.22 -6.25
N ALA A 213 12.63 -0.76 -5.69
CA ALA A 213 12.65 -2.16 -6.10
C ALA A 213 11.50 -2.51 -7.06
N GLU A 214 10.81 -1.50 -7.62
CA GLU A 214 9.64 -1.65 -8.49
C GLU A 214 8.45 -2.37 -7.84
N GLN A 215 8.39 -2.41 -6.50
CA GLN A 215 7.26 -2.98 -5.76
C GLN A 215 6.25 -1.88 -5.45
N LEU A 216 4.95 -2.21 -5.45
CA LEU A 216 3.92 -1.26 -5.04
C LEU A 216 4.17 -0.77 -3.60
N ARG A 217 3.97 0.52 -3.37
CA ARG A 217 4.11 1.10 -2.03
C ARG A 217 2.90 0.79 -1.16
N VAL A 218 3.15 0.55 0.12
CA VAL A 218 2.11 0.28 1.11
C VAL A 218 2.46 0.89 2.47
N GLY A 219 1.45 1.43 3.15
CA GLY A 219 1.57 1.84 4.53
C GLY A 219 0.80 0.92 5.47
N ALA A 220 1.09 1.00 6.77
CA ALA A 220 0.33 0.26 7.78
C ALA A 220 0.13 1.10 9.04
N ALA A 221 -1.07 1.04 9.62
CA ALA A 221 -1.37 1.72 10.86
C ALA A 221 -0.90 0.93 12.08
N VAL A 222 -0.50 1.65 13.13
CA VAL A 222 -0.15 1.10 14.44
C VAL A 222 -0.70 1.97 15.55
N GLY A 223 -0.82 1.41 16.75
CA GLY A 223 -1.24 2.15 17.95
C GLY A 223 -0.06 2.73 18.73
N VAL A 224 -0.27 2.94 20.03
CA VAL A 224 0.80 3.35 20.97
C VAL A 224 0.96 2.40 22.16
N ALA A 225 0.08 1.40 22.27
CA ALA A 225 0.04 0.44 23.38
C ALA A 225 1.33 -0.38 23.51
N ALA A 226 1.48 -1.06 24.66
CA ALA A 226 2.51 -2.09 24.84
C ALA A 226 2.42 -3.15 23.73
N GLY A 227 3.55 -3.72 23.32
CA GLY A 227 3.62 -4.66 22.19
C GLY A 227 3.63 -4.01 20.79
N THR A 228 3.32 -2.70 20.65
CA THR A 228 3.37 -2.03 19.34
C THR A 228 4.76 -2.04 18.70
N GLY A 229 5.84 -2.16 19.49
CA GLY A 229 7.20 -2.28 18.95
C GLY A 229 7.38 -3.53 18.09
N GLU A 230 6.95 -4.69 18.58
CA GLU A 230 7.00 -5.97 17.86
C GLU A 230 6.17 -5.91 16.58
N ARG A 231 4.99 -5.27 16.64
CA ARG A 231 4.17 -5.03 15.44
C ARG A 231 4.91 -4.23 14.38
N ILE A 232 5.58 -3.14 14.78
CA ILE A 232 6.36 -2.32 13.84
C ILE A 232 7.51 -3.14 13.26
N ASP A 233 8.22 -3.92 14.08
CA ASP A 233 9.33 -4.74 13.61
C ASP A 233 8.87 -5.75 12.54
N ALA A 234 7.76 -6.45 12.79
CA ALA A 234 7.19 -7.39 11.82
C ALA A 234 6.74 -6.71 10.51
N LEU A 235 6.22 -5.47 10.58
CA LEU A 235 5.84 -4.71 9.39
C LEU A 235 7.06 -4.21 8.60
N VAL A 236 8.13 -3.82 9.29
CA VAL A 236 9.41 -3.45 8.67
C VAL A 236 10.02 -4.66 7.97
N GLU A 237 10.03 -5.83 8.62
CA GLU A 237 10.47 -7.09 8.01
C GLU A 237 9.63 -7.47 6.79
N ALA A 238 8.32 -7.20 6.83
CA ALA A 238 7.42 -7.39 5.70
C ALA A 238 7.64 -6.41 4.53
N GLY A 239 8.43 -5.35 4.72
CA GLY A 239 8.75 -4.36 3.70
C GLY A 239 7.78 -3.17 3.61
N VAL A 240 7.15 -2.78 4.73
CA VAL A 240 6.28 -1.58 4.76
C VAL A 240 7.06 -0.30 4.42
N ASP A 241 6.47 0.57 3.59
CA ASP A 241 7.12 1.83 3.17
C ASP A 241 6.96 2.95 4.20
N VAL A 242 5.81 2.98 4.89
CA VAL A 242 5.45 4.01 5.87
C VAL A 242 4.56 3.46 6.98
N ILE A 243 4.84 3.85 8.22
CA ILE A 243 3.98 3.53 9.37
C ILE A 243 3.14 4.74 9.74
N VAL A 244 1.85 4.51 10.00
CA VAL A 244 0.92 5.52 10.51
C VAL A 244 0.67 5.27 12.00
N ILE A 245 1.28 6.05 12.88
CA ILE A 245 0.95 6.04 14.31
C ILE A 245 -0.37 6.78 14.47
N ASP A 246 -1.43 6.00 14.65
CA ASP A 246 -2.81 6.44 14.47
C ASP A 246 -3.62 6.29 15.76
N THR A 247 -4.00 7.43 16.34
CA THR A 247 -4.83 7.54 17.55
C THR A 247 -5.81 8.71 17.43
N ALA A 248 -6.90 8.67 18.21
CA ALA A 248 -7.89 9.74 18.25
C ALA A 248 -7.29 11.09 18.70
N HIS A 249 -6.28 11.08 19.57
CA HIS A 249 -5.58 12.27 20.05
C HIS A 249 -4.06 12.12 19.96
N GLY A 250 -3.50 12.58 18.84
CA GLY A 250 -2.09 12.50 18.49
C GLY A 250 -1.17 13.37 19.33
N HIS A 251 -1.69 14.41 20.00
CA HIS A 251 -0.91 15.30 20.86
C HIS A 251 -0.77 14.79 22.29
N SER A 252 -0.59 13.48 22.45
CA SER A 252 -0.38 12.83 23.76
C SER A 252 1.06 12.37 23.91
N GLN A 253 1.55 12.35 25.16
CA GLN A 253 2.94 11.94 25.44
C GLN A 253 3.25 10.53 24.91
N GLY A 254 2.30 9.60 25.01
CA GLY A 254 2.48 8.23 24.49
C GLY A 254 2.70 8.18 22.97
N VAL A 255 2.13 9.12 22.21
CA VAL A 255 2.38 9.24 20.76
C VAL A 255 3.76 9.84 20.51
N LEU A 256 4.12 10.94 21.18
CA LEU A 256 5.44 11.57 21.04
C LEU A 256 6.57 10.58 21.37
N ASP A 257 6.41 9.83 22.46
CA ASP A 257 7.34 8.79 22.88
C ASP A 257 7.41 7.66 21.85
N ARG A 258 6.27 7.26 21.28
CA ARG A 258 6.22 6.21 20.25
C ARG A 258 6.94 6.66 18.98
N VAL A 259 6.68 7.87 18.48
CA VAL A 259 7.36 8.43 17.31
C VAL A 259 8.87 8.43 17.54
N THR A 260 9.32 8.98 18.68
CA THR A 260 10.73 9.07 19.05
C THR A 260 11.39 7.69 19.11
N LYS A 261 10.75 6.72 19.79
CA LYS A 261 11.27 5.35 19.92
C LYS A 261 11.32 4.62 18.58
N THR A 262 10.29 4.76 17.75
CA THR A 262 10.23 4.14 16.43
C THR A 262 11.32 4.72 15.52
N LYS A 263 11.47 6.05 15.49
CA LYS A 263 12.52 6.70 14.69
C LYS A 263 13.93 6.32 15.16
N ALA A 264 14.15 6.19 16.47
CA ALA A 264 15.43 5.77 17.01
C ALA A 264 15.81 4.33 16.61
N LYS A 265 14.82 3.42 16.57
CA LYS A 265 15.05 2.00 16.21
C LYS A 265 15.12 1.79 14.69
N HIS A 266 14.28 2.50 13.94
CA HIS A 266 14.13 2.38 12.49
C HIS A 266 14.33 3.76 11.83
N PRO A 267 15.58 4.27 11.76
CA PRO A 267 15.86 5.65 11.35
C PRO A 267 15.43 5.98 9.92
N ASN A 268 15.43 4.97 9.03
CA ASN A 268 15.06 5.12 7.62
C ASN A 268 13.55 4.95 7.38
N LEU A 269 12.79 4.48 8.37
CA LEU A 269 11.36 4.25 8.21
C LEU A 269 10.62 5.58 8.20
N ASN A 270 9.74 5.75 7.21
CA ASN A 270 8.84 6.89 7.14
C ASN A 270 7.73 6.76 8.20
N ILE A 271 7.46 7.83 8.93
CA ILE A 271 6.48 7.87 10.00
C ILE A 271 5.48 9.00 9.74
N ILE A 272 4.21 8.63 9.57
CA ILE A 272 3.07 9.54 9.66
C ILE A 272 2.54 9.48 11.09
N ALA A 273 2.28 10.62 11.72
CA ALA A 273 1.73 10.65 13.07
C ALA A 273 0.47 11.53 13.17
N GLY A 274 -0.54 11.04 13.89
CA GLY A 274 -1.79 11.76 14.11
C GLY A 274 -2.77 11.00 15.02
N ASN A 275 -4.00 11.46 15.15
CA ASN A 275 -4.56 12.66 14.51
C ASN A 275 -4.37 13.92 15.34
N ILE A 276 -4.13 15.03 14.67
CA ILE A 276 -4.01 16.35 15.29
C ILE A 276 -4.95 17.36 14.62
N ALA A 277 -5.14 18.52 15.26
CA ALA A 277 -5.95 19.60 14.70
C ALA A 277 -5.40 20.99 15.04
N THR A 278 -4.17 21.08 15.54
CA THR A 278 -3.55 22.34 15.96
C THR A 278 -2.09 22.41 15.51
N GLY A 279 -1.60 23.62 15.23
CA GLY A 279 -0.21 23.84 14.84
C GLY A 279 0.80 23.42 15.92
N ALA A 280 0.49 23.62 17.21
CA ALA A 280 1.36 23.20 18.31
C ALA A 280 1.57 21.68 18.33
N ALA A 281 0.50 20.91 18.14
CA ALA A 281 0.58 19.45 18.05
C ALA A 281 1.43 19.00 16.85
N ALA A 282 1.32 19.71 15.72
CA ALA A 282 2.11 19.42 14.52
C ALA A 282 3.61 19.62 14.79
N LEU A 283 3.98 20.76 15.38
CA LEU A 283 5.38 21.06 15.69
C LEU A 283 5.98 20.07 16.69
N ASP A 284 5.22 19.65 17.70
CA ASP A 284 5.69 18.66 18.67
C ASP A 284 5.89 17.28 18.04
N LEU A 285 4.99 16.84 17.14
CA LEU A 285 5.16 15.58 16.40
C LEU A 285 6.34 15.63 15.44
N VAL A 286 6.55 16.74 14.73
CA VAL A 286 7.71 16.95 13.87
C VAL A 286 8.99 16.91 14.69
N LYS A 287 9.03 17.59 15.83
CA LYS A 287 10.17 17.55 16.76
C LYS A 287 10.46 16.15 17.28
N ALA A 288 9.43 15.33 17.51
CA ALA A 288 9.57 13.93 17.91
C ALA A 288 10.12 13.03 16.78
N GLY A 289 10.06 13.48 15.52
CA GLY A 289 10.59 12.77 14.36
C GLY A 289 9.54 12.24 13.38
N ALA A 290 8.32 12.78 13.37
CA ALA A 290 7.35 12.47 12.32
C ALA A 290 7.77 13.09 10.98
N ASP A 291 7.71 12.31 9.89
CA ASP A 291 8.04 12.77 8.54
C ASP A 291 6.83 13.36 7.80
N CYS A 292 5.63 13.19 8.37
CA CYS A 292 4.36 13.74 7.93
C CYS A 292 3.37 13.73 9.11
N VAL A 293 2.42 14.67 9.12
CA VAL A 293 1.36 14.70 10.13
C VAL A 293 -0.02 14.42 9.52
N LYS A 294 -0.90 13.77 10.28
CA LYS A 294 -2.28 13.48 9.87
C LYS A 294 -3.28 14.37 10.62
N VAL A 295 -4.05 15.16 9.87
CA VAL A 295 -4.87 16.26 10.38
C VAL A 295 -6.36 15.95 10.28
N GLY A 296 -7.04 15.99 11.42
CA GLY A 296 -8.49 15.84 11.51
C GLY A 296 -8.93 15.20 12.81
N ILE A 297 -9.63 15.96 13.67
CA ILE A 297 -10.27 15.44 14.88
C ILE A 297 -11.76 15.77 14.83
N GLY A 298 -12.59 14.73 14.73
CA GLY A 298 -14.04 14.86 14.59
C GLY A 298 -14.63 14.95 13.17
N PRO A 299 -13.92 15.24 12.05
CA PRO A 299 -14.58 15.53 10.78
C PRO A 299 -15.11 14.28 10.06
N GLY A 300 -14.64 13.09 10.43
CA GLY A 300 -15.03 11.82 9.81
C GLY A 300 -16.53 11.58 9.81
N SER A 301 -17.05 10.97 8.75
CA SER A 301 -18.50 10.76 8.54
C SER A 301 -19.16 9.91 9.62
N ILE A 302 -18.44 8.95 10.18
CA ILE A 302 -18.88 8.06 11.27
C ILE A 302 -18.31 8.47 12.64
N CYS A 303 -17.51 9.54 12.69
CA CYS A 303 -16.84 9.95 13.90
C CYS A 303 -17.81 10.66 14.86
N THR A 304 -18.05 10.05 16.02
CA THR A 304 -18.96 10.61 17.04
C THR A 304 -18.28 11.53 18.05
N THR A 305 -16.96 11.77 17.94
CA THR A 305 -16.16 12.54 18.91
C THR A 305 -16.73 13.93 19.19
N ARG A 306 -17.25 14.63 18.18
CA ARG A 306 -17.88 15.95 18.35
C ARG A 306 -19.14 15.89 19.21
N ILE A 307 -19.97 14.87 19.01
CA ILE A 307 -21.25 14.71 19.71
C ILE A 307 -21.05 14.15 21.11
N VAL A 308 -20.16 13.16 21.26
CA VAL A 308 -19.96 12.43 22.53
C VAL A 308 -19.00 13.17 23.46
N ALA A 309 -17.86 13.65 22.96
CA ALA A 309 -16.84 14.29 23.77
C ALA A 309 -16.86 15.82 23.70
N GLY A 310 -17.59 16.40 22.75
CA GLY A 310 -17.58 17.85 22.52
C GLY A 310 -16.26 18.37 21.96
N VAL A 311 -15.43 17.49 21.37
CA VAL A 311 -14.08 17.82 20.88
C VAL A 311 -14.00 17.71 19.37
N GLY A 312 -13.40 18.70 18.73
CA GLY A 312 -13.08 18.69 17.30
C GLY A 312 -12.77 20.09 16.77
N VAL A 313 -12.33 20.16 15.52
CA VAL A 313 -12.09 21.42 14.80
C VAL A 313 -12.66 21.30 13.39
N PRO A 314 -13.39 22.32 12.88
CA PRO A 314 -13.80 22.37 11.47
C PRO A 314 -12.61 22.20 10.52
N GLN A 315 -12.78 21.33 9.52
CA GLN A 315 -11.65 20.68 8.85
C GLN A 315 -10.77 21.65 8.03
N ILE A 316 -11.37 22.65 7.35
CA ILE A 316 -10.59 23.64 6.60
C ILE A 316 -9.70 24.46 7.53
N THR A 317 -10.23 24.89 8.68
CA THR A 317 -9.42 25.60 9.68
C THR A 317 -8.35 24.70 10.29
N ALA A 318 -8.64 23.44 10.60
CA ALA A 318 -7.64 22.52 11.13
C ALA A 318 -6.46 22.33 10.16
N ILE A 319 -6.75 22.14 8.86
CA ILE A 319 -5.76 22.02 7.80
C ILE A 319 -4.93 23.31 7.69
N SER A 320 -5.60 24.46 7.57
CA SER A 320 -4.94 25.76 7.41
C SER A 320 -4.01 26.09 8.59
N ASP A 321 -4.45 25.83 9.82
CA ASP A 321 -3.65 26.10 11.02
C ASP A 321 -2.38 25.26 11.09
N VAL A 322 -2.51 23.97 10.75
CA VAL A 322 -1.37 23.06 10.73
C VAL A 322 -0.43 23.41 9.57
N ALA A 323 -0.99 23.74 8.40
CA ALA A 323 -0.20 24.19 7.25
C ALA A 323 0.61 25.44 7.58
N ASP A 324 -0.01 26.44 8.21
CA ASP A 324 0.66 27.66 8.63
C ASP A 324 1.78 27.39 9.64
N ALA A 325 1.55 26.52 10.62
CA ALA A 325 2.57 26.15 11.60
C ALA A 325 3.74 25.37 11.00
N LEU A 326 3.50 24.57 9.95
CA LEU A 326 4.52 23.77 9.27
C LEU A 326 5.27 24.53 8.17
N LYS A 327 4.93 25.80 7.89
CA LYS A 327 5.64 26.62 6.89
C LYS A 327 7.14 26.65 7.19
N GLY A 328 7.94 26.34 6.16
CA GLY A 328 9.40 26.31 6.24
C GLY A 328 10.00 25.04 6.87
N THR A 329 9.19 24.13 7.41
CA THR A 329 9.70 22.86 7.97
C THR A 329 9.99 21.80 6.89
N GLY A 330 9.33 21.91 5.74
CA GLY A 330 9.39 20.90 4.67
C GLY A 330 8.61 19.61 4.97
N ILE A 331 7.84 19.57 6.06
CA ILE A 331 7.04 18.41 6.46
C ILE A 331 5.64 18.50 5.84
N PRO A 332 5.20 17.48 5.05
CA PRO A 332 3.84 17.42 4.51
C PRO A 332 2.78 17.15 5.58
N LEU A 333 1.52 17.43 5.22
CA LEU A 333 0.35 17.09 6.03
C LEU A 333 -0.75 16.43 5.19
N ILE A 334 -1.46 15.49 5.81
CA ILE A 334 -2.59 14.76 5.24
C ILE A 334 -3.88 15.31 5.84
N ALA A 335 -4.85 15.65 4.99
CA ALA A 335 -6.21 15.94 5.43
C ALA A 335 -7.02 14.64 5.56
N ASP A 336 -7.46 14.31 6.78
CA ASP A 336 -8.16 13.07 7.11
C ASP A 336 -9.59 13.34 7.59
N GLY A 337 -10.57 12.87 6.81
CA GLY A 337 -11.99 12.92 7.14
C GLY A 337 -12.75 14.18 6.69
N GLY A 338 -14.07 14.05 6.62
CA GLY A 338 -15.01 15.13 6.24
C GLY A 338 -15.18 15.37 4.75
N ILE A 339 -14.42 14.67 3.90
CA ILE A 339 -14.48 14.76 2.44
C ILE A 339 -15.64 13.90 1.92
N ARG A 340 -16.53 14.51 1.13
CA ARG A 340 -17.67 13.83 0.50
C ARG A 340 -17.61 13.89 -1.02
N TYR A 341 -17.05 14.97 -1.57
CA TYR A 341 -16.98 15.22 -3.00
C TYR A 341 -15.57 15.62 -3.44
N SER A 342 -15.28 15.51 -4.74
CA SER A 342 -14.00 15.95 -5.33
C SER A 342 -13.70 17.44 -5.11
N GLY A 343 -14.73 18.27 -4.96
CA GLY A 343 -14.58 19.68 -4.58
C GLY A 343 -13.97 19.86 -3.18
N ASP A 344 -14.29 18.99 -2.23
CA ASP A 344 -13.74 19.05 -0.87
C ASP A 344 -12.24 18.71 -0.87
N ILE A 345 -11.83 17.76 -1.72
CA ILE A 345 -10.43 17.43 -1.97
C ILE A 345 -9.68 18.67 -2.48
N SER A 346 -10.25 19.35 -3.48
CA SER A 346 -9.65 20.58 -4.03
C SER A 346 -9.50 21.68 -2.97
N LYS A 347 -10.51 21.85 -2.11
CA LYS A 347 -10.47 22.80 -0.99
C LYS A 347 -9.45 22.39 0.08
N ALA A 348 -9.27 21.11 0.36
CA ALA A 348 -8.25 20.62 1.28
C ALA A 348 -6.84 20.97 0.79
N PHE A 349 -6.56 20.78 -0.50
CA PHE A 349 -5.29 21.18 -1.09
C PHE A 349 -5.07 22.69 -1.05
N ALA A 350 -6.10 23.48 -1.38
CA ALA A 350 -6.04 24.94 -1.27
C ALA A 350 -5.82 25.42 0.17
N ALA A 351 -6.31 24.68 1.17
CA ALA A 351 -6.06 24.95 2.58
C ALA A 351 -4.65 24.54 3.06
N GLY A 352 -3.88 23.82 2.23
CA GLY A 352 -2.47 23.49 2.49
C GLY A 352 -2.17 22.00 2.68
N ALA A 353 -3.14 21.11 2.50
CA ALA A 353 -2.88 19.67 2.52
C ALA A 353 -2.10 19.22 1.28
N TYR A 354 -1.19 18.26 1.47
CA TYR A 354 -0.43 17.64 0.37
C TYR A 354 -1.16 16.44 -0.21
N CYS A 355 -1.85 15.70 0.67
CA CYS A 355 -2.63 14.52 0.33
C CYS A 355 -3.95 14.52 1.12
N VAL A 356 -4.92 13.74 0.64
CA VAL A 356 -6.15 13.44 1.38
C VAL A 356 -6.23 11.97 1.74
N MET A 357 -6.76 11.66 2.92
CA MET A 357 -7.10 10.30 3.33
C MET A 357 -8.61 10.09 3.22
N LEU A 358 -9.01 9.06 2.47
CA LEU A 358 -10.40 8.76 2.15
C LEU A 358 -10.84 7.45 2.80
N GLY A 359 -11.95 7.49 3.56
CA GLY A 359 -12.59 6.33 4.17
C GLY A 359 -13.87 5.94 3.44
N SER A 360 -14.97 6.62 3.78
CA SER A 360 -16.32 6.31 3.26
C SER A 360 -16.44 6.29 1.73
N MET A 361 -15.68 7.13 1.02
CA MET A 361 -15.68 7.16 -0.44
C MET A 361 -15.11 5.88 -1.07
N LEU A 362 -14.28 5.14 -0.33
CA LEU A 362 -13.64 3.92 -0.79
C LEU A 362 -14.26 2.65 -0.18
N ALA A 363 -14.99 2.77 0.92
CA ALA A 363 -15.57 1.64 1.65
C ALA A 363 -16.55 0.78 0.82
N GLY A 364 -17.22 1.37 -0.17
CA GLY A 364 -18.19 0.68 -1.03
C GLY A 364 -17.63 0.11 -2.34
N THR A 365 -16.32 0.23 -2.57
CA THR A 365 -15.68 -0.25 -3.81
C THR A 365 -15.60 -1.77 -3.86
N GLU A 366 -15.27 -2.36 -5.01
CA GLU A 366 -15.16 -3.83 -5.13
C GLU A 366 -13.98 -4.36 -4.30
N GLU A 367 -12.91 -3.58 -4.23
CA GLU A 367 -11.62 -3.90 -3.63
C GLU A 367 -11.60 -3.72 -2.11
N SER A 368 -12.53 -2.94 -1.54
CA SER A 368 -12.65 -2.81 -0.08
C SER A 368 -13.01 -4.16 0.58
N PRO A 369 -12.60 -4.39 1.83
CA PRO A 369 -12.98 -5.58 2.61
C PRO A 369 -14.49 -5.70 2.82
N GLY A 370 -14.93 -6.91 3.15
CA GLY A 370 -16.32 -7.23 3.47
C GLY A 370 -17.11 -7.79 2.30
N GLU A 371 -18.17 -8.52 2.64
CA GLU A 371 -19.07 -9.13 1.67
C GLU A 371 -20.08 -8.11 1.12
N VAL A 372 -20.49 -8.33 -0.13
CA VAL A 372 -21.57 -7.55 -0.74
C VAL A 372 -22.90 -8.12 -0.30
N GLU A 373 -23.67 -7.34 0.45
CA GLU A 373 -25.00 -7.68 0.91
C GLU A 373 -26.07 -7.06 0.00
N LEU A 374 -27.10 -7.84 -0.36
CA LEU A 374 -28.25 -7.32 -1.09
C LEU A 374 -29.32 -6.85 -0.11
N TYR A 375 -29.57 -5.55 -0.07
CA TYR A 375 -30.62 -4.97 0.77
C TYR A 375 -31.53 -4.06 -0.05
N GLN A 376 -32.84 -4.35 -0.02
CA GLN A 376 -33.87 -3.59 -0.76
C GLN A 376 -33.54 -3.39 -2.26
N GLY A 377 -33.00 -4.43 -2.91
CA GLY A 377 -32.67 -4.40 -4.34
C GLY A 377 -31.43 -3.58 -4.69
N ARG A 378 -30.61 -3.19 -3.71
CA ARG A 378 -29.31 -2.54 -3.90
C ARG A 378 -28.22 -3.34 -3.21
N SER A 379 -27.03 -3.31 -3.78
CA SER A 379 -25.82 -3.88 -3.21
C SER A 379 -25.20 -2.91 -2.21
N TYR A 380 -24.85 -3.41 -1.02
CA TYR A 380 -24.21 -2.64 0.05
C TYR A 380 -22.96 -3.37 0.56
N LYS A 381 -22.05 -2.59 1.14
CA LYS A 381 -20.98 -3.08 2.02
C LYS A 381 -21.08 -2.36 3.36
N SER A 382 -20.73 -3.05 4.44
CA SER A 382 -20.71 -2.48 5.78
C SER A 382 -19.58 -1.45 5.92
N TYR A 383 -19.85 -0.35 6.63
CA TYR A 383 -18.87 0.70 6.93
C TYR A 383 -18.99 1.09 8.41
N ARG A 384 -17.88 1.05 9.14
CA ARG A 384 -17.85 1.22 10.60
C ARG A 384 -16.58 1.89 11.12
#